data_AF-A0A813WG55-F1
#
_entry.id   AF-A0A813WG55-F1
#
_cell.length_a   1.000
_cell.length_b   1.000
_cell.length_c   1.000
_cell.angle_alpha   90.00
_cell.angle_beta   90.00
_cell.angle_gamma   90.00
#
_symmetry.space_group_name_H-M   'P 1'
#
loop_
_entity.id
_entity.type
_entity.pdbx_description
1 polymer ?
#
loop_
_entity_poly.entity_id
_entity_poly.type
_entity_poly.pdbx_seq_one_letter_code
_entity_poly.pdbx_strand_id
1 'polypeptide(L)'
;MDFIMVTRANFYIRLMKNPFTKQILEESTSLNINKDLKSEILNIVEKFDDDLVTCQPDLINKLEAIKYIIKVSFETDKFGNEEYDKVKKALHCRQRSKIPEMLYGILEFNA
;
A
#
# COMPACT_ATOMS: atom_id res chain seq x y z
N MET A 1 -5.05 -11.21 -5.69
CA MET A 1 -3.87 -10.83 -4.89
C MET A 1 -4.14 -11.19 -3.42
N ASP A 2 -3.20 -11.82 -2.71
CA ASP A 2 -3.49 -12.62 -1.49
C ASP A 2 -3.79 -11.82 -0.21
N PHE A 3 -4.93 -12.11 0.43
CA PHE A 3 -5.33 -11.61 1.77
C PHE A 3 -4.26 -11.85 2.86
N ILE A 4 -3.50 -12.94 2.71
CA ILE A 4 -2.40 -13.31 3.60
C ILE A 4 -1.31 -12.22 3.59
N MET A 5 -1.06 -11.61 2.44
CA MET A 5 -0.02 -10.60 2.26
C MET A 5 -0.38 -9.28 2.96
N VAL A 6 -1.66 -8.87 2.91
CA VAL A 6 -2.20 -7.74 3.67
C VAL A 6 -2.03 -7.95 5.18
N THR A 7 -2.37 -9.15 5.64
CA THR A 7 -2.28 -9.50 7.06
C THR A 7 -0.83 -9.45 7.54
N ARG A 8 0.11 -9.98 6.73
CA ARG A 8 1.55 -9.92 7.00
C ARG A 8 2.08 -8.48 7.03
N ALA A 9 1.78 -7.66 6.02
CA ALA A 9 2.21 -6.26 5.99
C ALA A 9 1.70 -5.47 7.22
N ASN A 10 0.43 -5.69 7.61
CA ASN A 10 -0.15 -5.09 8.82
C ASN A 10 0.54 -5.54 10.12
N PHE A 11 0.96 -6.79 10.19
CA PHE A 11 1.75 -7.28 11.33
C PHE A 11 3.09 -6.54 11.41
N TYR A 12 3.83 -6.44 10.31
CA TYR A 12 5.14 -5.77 10.31
C TYR A 12 5.06 -4.27 10.59
N ILE A 13 4.04 -3.55 10.10
CA ILE A 13 3.84 -2.14 10.44
C ILE A 13 3.64 -1.98 11.96
N ARG A 14 2.81 -2.83 12.57
CA ARG A 14 2.56 -2.79 14.02
C ARG A 14 3.83 -3.14 14.81
N LEU A 15 4.59 -4.12 14.33
CA LEU A 15 5.83 -4.57 14.93
C LEU A 15 6.89 -3.46 14.92
N MET A 16 7.07 -2.79 13.78
CA MET A 16 8.05 -1.69 13.60
C MET A 16 7.68 -0.43 14.39
N LYS A 17 6.39 -0.21 14.63
CA LYS A 17 5.89 0.90 15.46
C LYS A 17 5.86 0.57 16.96
N ASN A 18 6.14 -0.68 17.34
CA ASN A 18 6.07 -1.12 18.74
C ASN A 18 7.38 -0.79 19.50
N PRO A 19 7.31 0.01 20.58
CA PRO A 19 8.50 0.40 21.35
C PRO A 19 9.13 -0.79 22.11
N PHE A 20 8.33 -1.73 22.60
CA PHE A 20 8.83 -2.92 23.29
C PHE A 20 9.55 -3.87 22.33
N THR A 21 9.04 -4.01 21.10
CA THR A 21 9.75 -4.78 20.07
C THR A 21 11.12 -4.18 19.79
N LYS A 22 11.22 -2.86 19.72
CA LYS A 22 12.50 -2.17 19.56
C LYS A 22 13.45 -2.47 20.72
N GLN A 23 12.98 -2.36 21.97
CA GLN A 23 13.78 -2.68 23.16
C GLN A 23 14.25 -4.15 23.16
N ILE A 24 13.35 -5.09 22.88
CA ILE A 24 13.70 -6.51 22.78
C ILE A 24 14.77 -6.73 21.70
N LEU A 25 14.64 -6.12 20.52
CA LEU A 25 15.62 -6.26 19.44
C LEU A 25 16.98 -5.63 19.78
N GLU A 26 17.01 -4.57 20.59
CA GLU A 26 18.23 -3.91 21.06
C GLU A 26 18.94 -4.75 22.14
N GLU A 27 18.17 -5.37 23.05
CA GLU A 27 18.69 -6.21 24.14
C GLU A 27 19.07 -7.64 23.68
N SER A 28 18.46 -8.11 22.60
CA SER A 28 18.65 -9.47 22.05
C SER A 28 19.80 -9.53 21.04
N THR A 29 21.01 -9.15 21.44
CA THR A 29 22.20 -9.14 20.56
C THR A 29 22.64 -10.52 20.05
N SER A 30 22.16 -11.61 20.65
CA SER A 30 22.51 -13.00 20.33
C SER A 30 21.44 -13.78 19.54
N LEU A 31 20.27 -13.19 19.29
CA LEU A 31 19.15 -13.90 18.66
C LEU A 31 19.03 -13.54 17.17
N ASN A 32 18.99 -14.56 16.32
CA ASN A 32 18.75 -14.45 14.87
C ASN A 32 17.41 -13.77 14.50
N ILE A 33 16.56 -13.47 15.48
CA ILE A 33 15.25 -12.84 15.32
C ILE A 33 15.34 -11.54 14.49
N ASN A 34 16.35 -10.70 14.71
CA ASN A 34 16.50 -9.45 13.93
C ASN A 34 16.78 -9.75 12.44
N LYS A 35 17.62 -10.76 12.18
CA LYS A 35 17.94 -11.21 10.82
C LYS A 35 16.73 -11.85 10.14
N ASP A 36 16.01 -12.70 10.85
CA ASP A 36 14.83 -13.41 10.33
C ASP A 36 13.69 -12.43 10.02
N LEU A 37 13.45 -11.46 10.91
CA LEU A 37 12.47 -10.39 10.68
C LEU A 37 12.84 -9.53 9.48
N LYS A 38 14.10 -9.12 9.35
CA LYS A 38 14.58 -8.35 8.19
C LYS A 38 14.42 -9.14 6.90
N SER A 39 14.75 -10.43 6.90
CA SER A 39 14.60 -11.29 5.73
C SER A 39 13.14 -11.40 5.29
N GLU A 40 12.21 -11.62 6.21
CA GLU A 40 10.78 -11.68 5.87
C GLU A 40 10.25 -10.34 5.35
N ILE A 41 10.68 -9.22 5.93
CA ILE A 41 10.27 -7.90 5.44
C ILE A 41 10.82 -7.66 4.03
N LEU A 42 12.10 -8.00 3.76
CA LEU A 42 12.70 -7.89 2.43
C LEU A 42 11.93 -8.75 1.42
N ASN A 43 11.58 -9.99 1.77
CA ASN A 43 10.78 -10.87 0.91
C ASN A 43 9.41 -10.28 0.56
N ILE A 44 8.82 -9.46 1.43
CA ILE A 44 7.56 -8.76 1.14
C ILE A 44 7.82 -7.60 0.18
N VAL A 45 8.88 -6.82 0.42
CA VAL A 45 9.22 -5.65 -0.42
C VAL A 45 9.64 -6.07 -1.83
N GLU A 46 10.49 -7.09 -1.97
CA GLU A 46 10.97 -7.57 -3.27
C GLU A 46 9.86 -8.09 -4.18
N LYS A 47 8.73 -8.53 -3.59
CA LYS A 47 7.55 -8.94 -4.36
C LYS A 47 6.78 -7.77 -4.98
N PHE A 48 7.08 -6.53 -4.60
CA PHE A 48 6.43 -5.32 -5.12
C PHE A 48 7.39 -4.50 -5.97
N ASP A 49 7.24 -4.66 -7.28
CA ASP A 49 7.90 -3.83 -8.29
C ASP A 49 6.95 -2.71 -8.73
N ASP A 50 6.65 -1.78 -7.82
CA ASP A 50 5.78 -0.62 -8.06
C ASP A 50 6.47 0.67 -7.60
N ASP A 51 6.48 1.69 -8.47
CA ASP A 51 7.12 3.00 -8.23
C ASP A 51 6.66 3.66 -6.92
N LEU A 52 5.40 3.48 -6.53
CA LEU A 52 4.87 4.00 -5.27
C LEU A 52 5.53 3.35 -4.07
N VAL A 53 5.96 2.09 -4.15
CA VAL A 53 6.69 1.38 -3.10
C VAL A 53 8.18 1.72 -3.15
N THR A 54 8.78 1.72 -4.34
CA THR A 54 10.25 1.90 -4.49
C THR A 54 10.70 3.31 -4.10
N CYS A 55 9.86 4.32 -4.32
CA CYS A 55 10.16 5.72 -3.99
C CYS A 55 10.02 6.08 -2.51
N GLN A 56 9.54 5.18 -1.65
CA GLN A 56 9.36 5.48 -0.23
C GLN A 56 10.71 5.52 0.51
N PRO A 57 10.88 6.49 1.44
CA PRO A 57 12.19 6.79 2.04
C PRO A 57 12.65 5.74 3.06
N ASP A 58 11.72 5.03 3.71
CA ASP A 58 12.02 4.05 4.74
C ASP A 58 11.11 2.83 4.67
N LEU A 59 11.47 1.81 5.44
CA LEU A 59 10.80 0.51 5.44
C LEU A 59 9.34 0.56 5.89
N ILE A 60 9.01 1.46 6.83
CA ILE A 60 7.64 1.61 7.33
C ILE A 60 6.77 2.20 6.22
N ASN A 61 7.25 3.26 5.58
CA ASN A 61 6.58 3.90 4.45
C ASN A 61 6.44 2.95 3.25
N LYS A 62 7.46 2.12 2.97
CA LYS A 62 7.37 1.04 1.96
C LYS A 62 6.24 0.06 2.26
N LEU A 63 6.14 -0.42 3.51
CA LEU A 63 5.08 -1.36 3.92
C LEU A 63 3.68 -0.73 3.88
N GLU A 64 3.56 0.57 4.19
CA GLU A 64 2.30 1.30 4.07
C GLU A 64 1.86 1.49 2.62
N ALA A 65 2.79 1.82 1.72
CA ALA A 65 2.52 1.88 0.27
C ALA A 65 2.06 0.53 -0.27
N ILE A 66 2.74 -0.56 0.11
CA ILE A 66 2.34 -1.94 -0.21
C ILE A 66 0.90 -2.21 0.24
N LYS A 67 0.58 -1.90 1.51
CA LYS A 67 -0.76 -2.10 2.06
C LYS A 67 -1.80 -1.31 1.27
N TYR A 68 -1.49 -0.09 0.88
CA TYR A 68 -2.36 0.75 0.07
C TYR A 68 -2.62 0.12 -1.30
N ILE A 69 -1.57 -0.28 -2.03
CA ILE A 69 -1.70 -0.94 -3.33
C ILE A 69 -2.59 -2.18 -3.22
N ILE A 70 -2.33 -3.07 -2.25
CA ILE A 70 -3.16 -4.28 -2.11
C ILE A 70 -4.61 -3.93 -1.77
N LYS A 71 -4.84 -2.92 -0.91
CA LYS A 71 -6.18 -2.47 -0.56
C LYS A 71 -6.91 -1.92 -1.79
N VAL A 72 -6.26 -1.07 -2.57
CA VAL A 72 -6.83 -0.56 -3.83
C VAL A 72 -7.10 -1.71 -4.79
N SER A 73 -6.15 -2.62 -5.01
CA SER A 73 -6.34 -3.79 -5.87
C SER A 73 -7.54 -4.64 -5.43
N PHE A 74 -7.70 -4.87 -4.13
CA PHE A 74 -8.83 -5.63 -3.60
C PHE A 74 -10.17 -4.88 -3.74
N GLU A 75 -10.17 -3.57 -3.53
CA GLU A 75 -11.35 -2.74 -3.74
C GLU A 75 -11.70 -2.66 -5.23
N THR A 76 -10.72 -2.51 -6.13
CA THR A 76 -10.94 -2.50 -7.58
C THR A 76 -11.41 -3.85 -8.12
N ASP A 77 -10.86 -4.97 -7.59
CA ASP A 77 -11.32 -6.32 -7.91
C ASP A 77 -12.78 -6.55 -7.47
N LYS A 78 -13.23 -5.83 -6.43
CA LYS A 78 -14.60 -5.90 -5.90
C LYS A 78 -15.60 -5.03 -6.70
N PHE A 79 -15.15 -4.01 -7.43
CA PHE A 79 -16.01 -3.00 -8.05
C PHE A 79 -16.08 -3.01 -9.60
N GLY A 80 -15.40 -3.91 -10.32
CA GLY A 80 -15.76 -4.21 -11.72
C GLY A 80 -15.75 -3.03 -12.73
N ASN A 81 -14.59 -2.42 -12.95
CA ASN A 81 -14.00 -2.08 -14.27
C ASN A 81 -14.66 -1.14 -15.33
N GLU A 82 -15.51 -0.16 -15.02
CA GLU A 82 -15.82 0.93 -15.99
C GLU A 82 -15.67 2.35 -15.44
N GLU A 83 -16.02 2.57 -14.18
CA GLU A 83 -15.95 3.89 -13.57
C GLU A 83 -14.49 4.30 -13.29
N TYR A 84 -13.62 3.35 -12.97
CA TYR A 84 -12.20 3.58 -12.74
C TYR A 84 -11.50 4.16 -13.97
N ASP A 85 -11.77 3.63 -15.16
CA ASP A 85 -11.18 4.14 -16.42
C ASP A 85 -11.69 5.54 -16.78
N LYS A 86 -12.96 5.85 -16.44
CA LYS A 86 -13.54 7.17 -16.63
C LYS A 86 -12.91 8.19 -15.66
N VAL A 87 -12.73 7.83 -14.39
CA VAL A 87 -12.05 8.66 -13.39
C VAL A 87 -10.59 8.89 -13.75
N LYS A 88 -9.87 7.85 -14.17
CA LYS A 88 -8.49 7.95 -14.63
C LYS A 88 -8.37 8.88 -15.84
N LYS A 89 -9.26 8.78 -16.84
CA LYS A 89 -9.28 9.71 -17.99
C LYS A 89 -9.59 11.15 -17.58
N ALA A 90 -10.50 11.37 -16.64
CA ALA A 90 -10.81 12.72 -16.14
C ALA A 90 -9.61 13.35 -15.43
N LEU A 91 -8.91 12.61 -14.59
CA LEU A 91 -7.74 13.10 -13.82
C LEU A 91 -6.51 13.39 -14.71
N HIS A 92 -6.39 12.72 -15.86
CA HIS A 92 -5.35 13.00 -16.85
C HIS A 92 -5.73 14.09 -17.87
N CYS A 93 -6.86 14.78 -17.70
CA CYS A 93 -7.26 15.90 -18.56
C CYS A 93 -6.29 17.09 -18.42
N ARG A 94 -5.78 17.61 -19.55
CA ARG A 94 -4.84 18.74 -19.59
C ARG A 94 -5.48 20.06 -19.12
N GLN A 95 -6.80 20.19 -19.23
CA GLN A 95 -7.56 21.35 -18.73
C GLN A 95 -8.01 21.11 -17.29
N ARG A 96 -7.11 21.38 -16.34
CA ARG A 96 -7.32 21.09 -14.91
C ARG A 96 -8.58 21.75 -14.31
N SER A 97 -9.03 22.87 -14.85
CA SER A 97 -10.25 23.56 -14.39
C SER A 97 -11.55 22.80 -14.69
N LYS A 98 -11.54 21.83 -15.63
CA LYS A 98 -12.71 21.02 -15.99
C LYS A 98 -12.79 19.69 -15.26
N ILE A 99 -11.72 19.31 -14.54
CA ILE A 99 -11.65 18.06 -13.79
C ILE A 99 -12.81 17.95 -12.77
N PRO A 100 -13.19 19.01 -12.02
CA PRO A 100 -14.31 18.93 -11.09
C PRO A 100 -15.66 18.60 -11.75
N GLU A 101 -16.00 19.25 -12.88
CA GLU A 101 -17.24 18.96 -13.63
C GLU A 101 -17.24 17.54 -14.23
N MET A 102 -16.09 17.09 -14.76
CA MET A 102 -15.97 15.74 -15.33
C MET A 102 -16.08 14.66 -14.26
N LEU A 103 -15.52 14.88 -13.07
CA LEU A 103 -15.68 13.97 -11.94
C LEU A 103 -17.11 14.01 -11.40
N TYR A 104 -17.76 15.17 -11.37
CA TYR A 104 -19.16 15.31 -10.95
C TYR A 104 -20.11 14.54 -11.87
N GLY A 105 -19.96 14.65 -13.20
CA GLY A 105 -20.76 13.89 -14.16
C GLY A 105 -20.48 12.38 -14.19
N ILE A 106 -19.37 11.90 -13.60
CA ILE A 106 -19.10 10.48 -13.37
C ILE A 106 -19.75 10.01 -12.05
N LEU A 107 -19.91 10.91 -11.08
CA LEU A 107 -20.44 10.64 -9.74
C LEU A 107 -21.95 10.88 -9.61
N GLU A 108 -22.60 11.52 -10.59
CA GLU A 108 -24.06 11.52 -10.70
C GLU A 108 -24.54 10.09 -11.02
N PHE A 109 -24.75 9.30 -9.97
CA PHE A 109 -25.59 8.12 -10.01
C PHE A 109 -27.00 8.53 -10.46
N ASN A 110 -27.54 7.74 -11.39
CA ASN A 110 -28.95 7.73 -11.83
C ASN A 110 -29.92 8.28 -10.77
N ALA A 111 -30.59 9.39 -11.09
CA ALA A 111 -31.98 9.57 -10.69
C ALA A 111 -32.86 8.65 -11.56
#